data_AF-A0A0D8HN40-F1
#
_entry.id   AF-A0A0D8HN40-F1
#
_cell.length_a   1.000
_cell.length_b   1.000
_cell.length_c   1.000
_cell.angle_alpha   90.00
_cell.angle_beta   90.00
_cell.angle_gamma   90.00
#
_symmetry.space_group_name_H-M   'P 1'
#
loop_
_entity.id
_entity.type
_entity.pdbx_description
1 polymer ?
#
loop_
_entity_poly.entity_id
_entity_poly.type
_entity_poly.pdbx_seq_one_letter_code
_entity_poly.pdbx_strand_id
1 'polypeptide(L)'
;MAILDASHPVIEEFIWCKAVEEHKARALRDAGFDMGVDGRDGFSVQYQNANNSVRVTDEFMEAVLEDKNWELRAVKTGGLLRTMRARDLMRQIAQAAWECADPGLQFDTTINHWHTTPKAGRINGRTHVQNIFHLIIRHATLHL
;
A
#
# COMPACT_ATOMS: atom_id res chain seq x y z
N MET A 1 -0.32 10.14 -0.19
CA MET A 1 0.04 8.78 0.26
C MET A 1 -1.23 7.94 0.28
N ALA A 2 -1.20 6.79 -0.40
CA ALA A 2 -2.30 5.82 -0.40
C ALA A 2 -1.88 4.59 0.40
N ILE A 3 -2.82 4.02 1.17
CA ILE A 3 -2.59 2.81 1.96
C ILE A 3 -3.69 1.82 1.67
N LEU A 4 -3.34 0.56 1.42
CA LEU A 4 -4.29 -0.51 1.18
C LEU A 4 -3.98 -1.73 2.04
N ASP A 5 -5.01 -2.34 2.61
CA ASP A 5 -4.86 -3.55 3.43
C ASP A 5 -4.43 -4.75 2.58
N ALA A 6 -3.54 -5.59 3.10
CA ALA A 6 -3.08 -6.79 2.42
C ALA A 6 -4.19 -7.79 2.07
N SER A 7 -5.35 -7.71 2.74
CA SER A 7 -6.54 -8.53 2.46
C SER A 7 -7.49 -7.91 1.44
N HIS A 8 -7.17 -6.75 0.86
CA HIS A 8 -8.03 -6.07 -0.11
C HIS A 8 -8.07 -6.85 -1.44
N PRO A 9 -9.23 -6.97 -2.13
CA PRO A 9 -9.35 -7.81 -3.33
C PRO A 9 -8.49 -7.37 -4.51
N VAL A 10 -8.18 -6.07 -4.59
CA VAL A 10 -7.33 -5.49 -5.65
C VAL A 10 -5.88 -5.26 -5.21
N ILE A 11 -5.42 -5.93 -4.14
CA ILE A 11 -4.09 -5.69 -3.56
C ILE A 11 -2.95 -5.89 -4.56
N GLU A 12 -3.04 -6.89 -5.45
CA GLU A 12 -2.00 -7.13 -6.47
C GLU A 12 -1.87 -5.95 -7.43
N GLU A 13 -2.98 -5.42 -7.93
CA GLU A 13 -2.98 -4.24 -8.81
C GLU A 13 -2.38 -3.02 -8.10
N PHE A 14 -2.72 -2.83 -6.82
CA PHE A 14 -2.15 -1.75 -6.01
C PHE A 14 -0.64 -1.90 -5.79
N ILE A 15 -0.13 -3.12 -5.59
CA ILE A 15 1.30 -3.39 -5.44
C ILE A 15 2.06 -2.99 -6.70
N TRP A 16 1.54 -3.39 -7.87
CA TRP A 16 2.25 -3.25 -9.13
C TRP A 16 2.03 -1.90 -9.83
N CYS A 17 1.01 -1.12 -9.44
CA CYS A 17 0.58 0.07 -10.17
C CYS A 17 1.74 1.03 -10.51
N LYS A 18 2.63 1.32 -9.55
CA LYS A 18 3.74 2.24 -9.77
C LYS A 18 4.88 1.62 -10.57
N ALA A 19 5.25 0.37 -10.30
CA ALA A 19 6.28 -0.34 -11.06
C ALA A 19 5.92 -0.45 -12.55
N VAL A 20 4.64 -0.72 -12.86
CA VAL A 20 4.15 -0.76 -14.25
C VAL A 20 4.22 0.62 -14.91
N GLU A 21 3.87 1.69 -14.19
CA GLU A 21 4.01 3.06 -14.71
C GLU A 21 5.48 3.48 -14.87
N GLU A 22 6.40 3.00 -14.02
CA GLU A 22 7.85 3.20 -14.18
C GLU A 22 8.37 2.55 -15.47
N HIS A 23 7.88 1.36 -15.83
CA HIS A 23 8.23 0.73 -17.10
C HIS A 23 7.79 1.58 -18.29
N LYS A 24 6.59 2.17 -18.21
CA LYS A 24 6.10 3.12 -19.23
C LYS A 24 6.97 4.37 -19.27
N ALA A 25 7.34 4.93 -18.13
CA ALA A 25 8.20 6.11 -18.06
C ALA A 25 9.59 5.84 -18.66
N ARG A 26 10.18 4.67 -18.40
CA ARG A 26 11.45 4.25 -19.00
C ARG A 26 11.35 4.13 -20.52
N ALA A 27 10.30 3.49 -21.03
CA ALA A 27 10.08 3.36 -22.48
C ALA A 27 9.91 4.73 -23.16
N LEU A 28 9.17 5.66 -22.54
CA LEU A 28 9.00 7.02 -23.05
C LEU A 28 10.32 7.81 -23.02
N ARG A 29 11.11 7.69 -21.95
CA ARG A 29 12.44 8.30 -21.88
C ARG A 29 13.33 7.81 -23.02
N ASP A 30 13.36 6.50 -23.26
CA ASP A 30 14.18 5.90 -24.31
C ASP A 30 13.69 6.29 -25.72
N ALA A 31 12.42 6.68 -25.85
CA ALA A 31 11.84 7.29 -27.06
C ALA A 31 12.09 8.81 -27.19
N GLY A 32 12.81 9.43 -26.24
CA GLY A 32 13.22 10.83 -26.28
C GLY A 32 12.30 11.82 -25.56
N PHE A 33 11.32 11.35 -24.78
CA PHE A 33 10.50 12.21 -23.93
C PHE A 33 11.27 12.64 -22.68
N ASP A 34 10.98 13.85 -22.18
CA ASP A 34 11.58 14.40 -20.98
C ASP A 34 10.89 13.86 -19.72
N MET A 35 11.35 12.68 -19.30
CA MET A 35 10.86 11.93 -18.13
C MET A 35 11.72 12.18 -16.88
N GLY A 36 12.44 13.30 -16.81
CA GLY A 36 13.17 13.71 -15.60
C GLY A 36 12.23 14.02 -14.44
N VAL A 37 12.79 14.22 -13.23
CA VAL A 37 12.02 14.54 -12.02
C VAL A 37 11.15 15.80 -12.20
N ASP A 38 11.70 16.80 -12.89
CA ASP A 38 10.98 18.03 -13.28
C ASP A 38 10.66 18.06 -14.79
N GLY A 39 10.70 16.89 -15.43
CA GLY A 39 10.54 16.77 -16.87
C GLY A 39 9.11 17.04 -17.30
N ARG A 40 8.93 17.81 -18.38
CA ARG A 40 7.60 18.26 -18.83
C ARG A 40 6.66 17.10 -19.19
N ASP A 41 7.22 15.97 -19.64
CA ASP A 41 6.46 14.84 -20.15
C ASP A 41 6.09 13.84 -19.02
N GLY A 42 6.79 13.93 -17.87
CA GLY A 42 6.58 13.09 -16.68
C GLY A 42 5.26 13.32 -15.95
N PHE A 43 4.64 14.50 -16.07
CA PHE A 43 3.40 14.85 -15.36
C PHE A 43 2.22 13.92 -15.69
N SER A 44 2.23 13.31 -16.87
CA SER A 44 1.17 12.41 -17.34
C SER A 44 1.26 10.97 -16.78
N VAL A 45 2.39 10.60 -16.16
CA VAL A 45 2.62 9.27 -15.61
C VAL A 45 1.88 9.12 -14.28
N GLN A 46 1.05 8.08 -14.19
CA GLN A 46 0.20 7.87 -13.02
C GLN A 46 1.02 7.35 -11.83
N TYR A 47 0.47 7.51 -10.62
CA TYR A 47 1.04 6.99 -9.36
C TYR A 47 2.43 7.53 -8.94
N GLN A 48 2.99 8.49 -9.67
CA GLN A 48 4.29 9.11 -9.34
C GLN A 48 4.23 10.10 -8.18
N ASN A 49 3.09 10.80 -8.04
CA ASN A 49 2.90 11.85 -7.04
C ASN A 49 2.33 11.33 -5.70
N ALA A 50 2.42 10.03 -5.45
CA ALA A 50 1.99 9.42 -4.20
C ALA A 50 2.96 8.31 -3.76
N ASN A 51 3.35 8.33 -2.48
CA ASN A 51 3.87 7.15 -1.82
C ASN A 51 2.73 6.17 -1.59
N ASN A 52 2.94 4.91 -1.94
CA ASN A 52 1.96 3.84 -1.75
C ASN A 52 2.45 2.93 -0.62
N SER A 53 1.55 2.41 0.20
CA SER A 53 1.93 1.45 1.23
C SER A 53 0.92 0.35 1.39
N VAL A 54 1.40 -0.87 1.61
CA VAL A 54 0.56 -1.99 2.01
C VAL A 54 0.50 -2.04 3.52
N ARG A 55 -0.71 -2.07 4.06
CA ARG A 55 -0.95 -2.30 5.48
C ARG A 55 -0.99 -3.81 5.74
N VAL A 56 -0.12 -4.25 6.64
CA VAL A 56 0.02 -5.63 7.06
C VAL A 56 -0.26 -5.77 8.55
N THR A 57 -0.82 -6.90 8.94
CA THR A 57 -1.05 -7.26 10.35
C THR A 57 -0.09 -8.36 10.78
N ASP A 58 -0.01 -8.62 12.08
CA ASP A 58 0.78 -9.73 12.62
C ASP A 58 0.27 -11.06 12.07
N GLU A 59 -1.06 -11.23 11.86
CA GLU A 59 -1.63 -12.44 11.28
C GLU A 59 -1.16 -12.66 9.83
N PHE A 60 -1.03 -11.60 9.04
CA PHE A 60 -0.47 -11.71 7.68
C PHE A 60 0.99 -12.13 7.75
N MET A 61 1.79 -11.51 8.62
CA MET A 61 3.21 -11.82 8.76
C MET A 61 3.43 -13.27 9.24
N GLU A 62 2.62 -13.74 10.19
CA GLU A 62 2.62 -15.12 10.65
C GLU A 62 2.25 -16.08 9.50
N ALA A 63 1.21 -15.75 8.72
CA ALA A 63 0.85 -16.53 7.53
C ALA A 63 1.97 -16.60 6.49
N VAL A 64 2.76 -15.52 6.31
CA VAL A 64 3.97 -15.53 5.48
C VAL A 64 5.01 -16.49 6.05
N LEU A 65 5.33 -16.39 7.35
CA LEU A 65 6.33 -17.22 8.01
C LEU A 65 5.99 -18.71 7.94
N GLU A 66 4.73 -19.06 8.15
CA GLU A 66 4.23 -20.44 8.18
C GLU A 66 3.84 -20.98 6.79
N ASP A 67 4.04 -20.21 5.71
CA ASP A 67 3.63 -20.57 4.33
C ASP A 67 2.13 -20.91 4.22
N LYS A 68 1.29 -20.17 4.96
CA LYS A 68 -0.16 -20.30 4.94
C LYS A 68 -0.77 -19.53 3.78
N ASN A 69 -2.01 -19.91 3.50
CA ASN A 69 -2.89 -19.16 2.62
C ASN A 69 -3.37 -17.85 3.30
N TRP A 70 -3.65 -16.86 2.47
CA TRP A 70 -4.16 -15.56 2.81
C TRP A 70 -5.44 -15.27 2.05
N GLU A 71 -6.41 -14.69 2.75
CA GLU A 71 -7.76 -14.45 2.23
C GLU A 71 -7.93 -12.99 1.80
N LEU A 72 -8.33 -12.81 0.55
CA LEU A 72 -8.77 -11.53 0.03
C LEU A 72 -10.29 -11.41 0.20
N ARG A 73 -10.73 -10.36 0.89
CA ARG A 73 -12.11 -10.22 1.37
C ARG A 73 -12.80 -9.00 0.79
N ALA A 74 -14.09 -9.11 0.52
CA ALA A 74 -14.90 -7.97 0.10
C ALA A 74 -14.92 -6.88 1.19
N VAL A 75 -14.60 -5.64 0.84
CA VAL A 75 -14.49 -4.53 1.81
C VAL A 75 -15.81 -4.25 2.53
N LYS A 76 -16.95 -4.35 1.82
CA LYS A 76 -18.27 -4.04 2.38
C LYS A 76 -18.88 -5.17 3.19
N THR A 77 -18.65 -6.42 2.78
CA THR A 77 -19.36 -7.58 3.35
C THR A 77 -18.45 -8.51 4.18
N GLY A 78 -17.13 -8.36 4.08
CA GLY A 78 -16.15 -9.26 4.72
C GLY A 78 -16.09 -10.67 4.11
N GLY A 79 -16.94 -10.97 3.13
CA GLY A 79 -17.00 -12.26 2.47
C GLY A 79 -15.68 -12.61 1.77
N LEU A 80 -15.28 -13.87 1.88
CA LEU A 80 -14.12 -14.39 1.14
C LEU A 80 -14.38 -14.29 -0.36
N LEU A 81 -13.45 -13.66 -1.09
CA LEU A 81 -13.51 -13.54 -2.54
C LEU A 81 -12.49 -14.44 -3.22
N ARG A 82 -11.25 -14.44 -2.72
CA ARG A 82 -10.16 -15.25 -3.27
C ARG A 82 -9.16 -15.57 -2.18
N THR A 83 -8.45 -16.68 -2.34
CA THR A 83 -7.34 -17.08 -1.49
C THR A 83 -6.06 -17.17 -2.31
N MET A 84 -4.92 -16.84 -1.72
CA MET A 84 -3.58 -16.99 -2.32
C MET A 84 -2.55 -17.31 -1.25
N ARG A 85 -1.34 -17.75 -1.62
CA ARG A 85 -0.29 -17.95 -0.62
C ARG A 85 0.22 -16.60 -0.10
N ALA A 86 0.33 -16.47 1.22
CA ALA A 86 0.81 -15.24 1.84
C ALA A 86 2.23 -14.89 1.37
N ARG A 87 3.10 -15.90 1.21
CA ARG A 87 4.46 -15.73 0.69
C ARG A 87 4.51 -15.17 -0.73
N ASP A 88 3.57 -15.56 -1.59
CA ASP A 88 3.53 -15.06 -2.96
C ASP A 88 3.13 -13.58 -2.97
N LEU A 89 2.15 -13.19 -2.14
CA LEU A 89 1.80 -11.78 -1.97
C LEU A 89 2.98 -10.97 -1.42
N MET A 90 3.66 -11.46 -0.38
CA MET A 90 4.83 -10.80 0.20
C MET A 90 5.99 -10.67 -0.81
N ARG A 91 6.19 -11.67 -1.67
CA ARG A 91 7.18 -11.60 -2.76
C ARG A 91 6.82 -10.52 -3.78
N GLN A 92 5.55 -10.38 -4.15
CA GLN A 92 5.12 -9.30 -5.05
C GLN A 92 5.41 -7.93 -4.44
N ILE A 93 5.11 -7.73 -3.14
CA ILE A 93 5.42 -6.49 -2.41
C ILE A 93 6.92 -6.20 -2.47
N ALA A 94 7.75 -7.17 -2.12
CA ALA A 94 9.21 -7.02 -2.10
C ALA A 94 9.78 -6.73 -3.50
N GLN A 95 9.26 -7.40 -4.53
CA GLN A 95 9.71 -7.22 -5.91
C GLN A 95 9.36 -5.83 -6.43
N ALA A 96 8.11 -5.39 -6.29
CA ALA A 96 7.71 -4.04 -6.70
C ALA A 96 8.51 -2.95 -5.95
N ALA A 97 8.72 -3.13 -4.64
CA ALA A 97 9.52 -2.21 -3.83
C ALA A 97 10.98 -2.17 -4.28
N TRP A 98 11.55 -3.28 -4.73
CA TRP A 98 12.90 -3.30 -5.31
C TRP A 98 12.95 -2.58 -6.67
N GLU A 99 11.90 -2.70 -7.49
CA GLU A 99 11.83 -2.08 -8.82
C GLU A 99 11.65 -0.56 -8.79
N CYS A 100 10.80 -0.05 -7.88
CA CYS A 100 10.36 1.35 -7.88
C CYS A 100 10.33 2.04 -6.51
N ALA A 101 10.87 1.41 -5.46
CA ALA A 101 10.84 1.91 -4.07
C ALA A 101 9.43 2.04 -3.44
N ASP A 102 8.41 1.45 -4.07
CA ASP A 102 7.03 1.36 -3.60
C ASP A 102 6.45 -0.04 -3.92
N PRO A 103 5.47 -0.53 -3.15
CA PRO A 103 4.88 0.09 -1.98
C PRO A 103 5.74 -0.12 -0.72
N GLY A 104 5.69 0.84 0.20
CA GLY A 104 6.18 0.65 1.57
C GLY A 104 5.28 -0.30 2.40
N LEU A 105 5.74 -0.67 3.60
CA LEU A 105 4.96 -1.47 4.55
C LEU A 105 4.51 -0.65 5.77
N GLN A 106 3.26 -0.84 6.18
CA GLN A 106 2.69 -0.33 7.43
C GLN A 106 2.22 -1.49 8.32
N PHE A 107 2.90 -1.71 9.44
CA PHE A 107 2.57 -2.77 10.41
C PHE A 107 1.46 -2.34 11.37
N ASP A 108 0.19 -2.56 11.00
CA ASP A 108 -0.99 -2.03 11.69
C ASP A 108 -1.08 -2.43 13.16
N THR A 109 -0.94 -3.72 13.42
CA THR A 109 -1.02 -4.35 14.75
C THR A 109 0.05 -3.80 15.67
N THR A 110 1.31 -3.77 15.20
CA THR A 110 2.42 -3.18 15.95
C THR A 110 2.15 -1.69 16.23
N ILE A 111 1.76 -0.90 15.24
CA ILE A 111 1.51 0.54 15.43
C ILE A 111 0.38 0.78 16.46
N ASN A 112 -0.73 0.05 16.34
CA ASN A 112 -1.87 0.17 17.25
C ASN A 112 -1.63 -0.48 18.63
N HIS A 113 -0.61 -1.33 18.78
CA HIS A 113 -0.22 -1.85 20.08
C HIS A 113 0.62 -0.83 20.88
N TRP A 114 1.46 -0.05 20.19
CA TRP A 114 2.43 0.82 20.84
C TRP A 114 1.98 2.29 20.97
N HIS A 115 0.88 2.70 20.33
CA HIS A 115 0.47 4.11 20.41
C HIS A 115 -0.08 4.48 21.79
N THR A 116 0.26 5.69 22.24
CA THR A 116 0.00 6.17 23.60
C THR A 116 -1.44 6.62 23.85
N THR A 117 -2.28 6.64 22.81
CA THR A 117 -3.66 7.15 22.84
C THR A 117 -4.70 6.15 22.32
N PRO A 118 -4.75 4.90 22.83
CA PRO A 118 -5.69 3.87 22.35
C PRO A 118 -7.16 4.28 22.51
N LYS A 119 -7.47 5.08 23.53
CA LYS A 119 -8.84 5.58 23.75
C LYS A 119 -9.31 6.60 22.71
N ALA A 120 -8.40 7.21 21.94
CA ALA A 120 -8.73 8.17 20.89
C ALA A 120 -9.13 7.49 19.56
N GLY A 121 -9.11 6.15 19.53
CA GLY A 121 -9.42 5.36 18.35
C GLY A 121 -8.17 4.81 17.66
N ARG A 122 -8.39 3.93 16.69
CA ARG A 122 -7.33 3.25 15.94
C ARG A 122 -6.61 4.19 14.97
N ILE A 123 -5.32 3.97 14.80
CA ILE A 123 -4.52 4.62 13.76
C ILE A 123 -4.80 3.92 12.43
N ASN A 124 -5.42 4.65 11.51
CA ASN A 124 -5.76 4.17 10.17
C ASN A 124 -4.88 4.75 9.07
N GLY A 125 -3.76 5.39 9.40
CA GLY A 125 -2.87 6.01 8.40
C GLY A 125 -1.67 6.71 9.05
N ARG A 126 -0.69 7.06 8.22
CA ARG A 126 0.47 7.88 8.63
C ARG A 126 0.68 9.04 7.65
N THR A 127 1.63 9.93 7.92
CA THR A 127 1.99 11.00 6.97
C THR A 127 3.02 10.51 5.94
N HIS A 128 3.32 11.33 4.93
CA HIS A 128 4.24 10.99 3.82
C HIS A 128 5.59 10.45 4.29
N VAL A 129 6.14 11.03 5.37
CA VAL A 129 7.36 10.56 6.00
C VAL A 129 6.99 9.44 6.99
N GLN A 130 7.48 8.23 6.69
CA GLN A 130 7.06 6.98 7.33
C GLN A 130 7.28 6.92 8.86
N ASN A 131 8.03 7.88 9.44
CA ASN A 131 8.35 8.00 10.87
C ASN A 131 7.33 8.79 11.70
N ILE A 132 6.33 9.41 11.08
CA ILE A 132 5.35 10.26 11.78
C ILE A 132 3.96 9.63 11.70
N PHE A 133 3.49 9.14 12.85
CA PHE A 133 2.11 8.68 13.02
C PHE A 133 1.21 9.87 13.32
N HIS A 134 0.29 10.17 12.41
CA HIS A 134 -0.75 11.16 12.65
C HIS A 134 -2.11 10.45 12.60
N LEU A 135 -2.89 10.62 13.66
CA LEU A 135 -4.21 10.00 13.81
C LEU A 135 -5.18 10.64 12.82
N ILE A 136 -5.41 9.99 11.67
CA ILE A 136 -6.48 10.40 10.75
C ILE A 136 -7.79 9.78 11.24
N ILE A 137 -8.47 10.47 12.15
CA ILE A 137 -9.86 10.16 12.51
C ILE A 137 -10.75 10.69 11.39
N ARG A 138 -11.37 9.80 10.59
CA ARG A 138 -12.55 10.19 9.80
C ARG A 138 -13.71 10.43 10.76
N HIS A 139 -13.90 11.69 11.17
CA HIS A 139 -15.13 12.13 11.81
C HIS A 139 -16.21 12.22 10.71
N ALA A 140 -16.95 11.12 10.53
CA ALA A 140 -18.24 11.16 9.85
C ALA A 140 -19.28 11.62 10.90
N THR A 141 -19.44 12.93 11.04
CA THR A 141 -20.63 13.51 11.68
C THR A 141 -21.15 14.60 10.77
N LEU A 142 -22.07 14.23 9.89
CA LEU A 142 -23.05 15.15 9.32
C LEU A 142 -24.36 14.85 10.04
N HIS A 143 -24.59 15.59 11.12
CA HIS A 143 -25.93 15.88 11.61
C HIS A 143 -26.08 17.38 11.62
N LEU A 144 -27.20 17.82 11.01
CA LEU A 144 -27.65 19.19 10.68
C LEU A 144 -27.14 19.71 9.33
#